data_AF-A0A067Q6B4-F1
#
_entry.id   AF-A0A067Q6B4-F1
#
_cell.length_a   1.000
_cell.length_b   1.000
_cell.length_c   1.000
_cell.angle_alpha   90.00
_cell.angle_beta   90.00
_cell.angle_gamma   90.00
#
_symmetry.space_group_name_H-M   'P 1'
#
loop_
_entity.id
_entity.type
_entity.pdbx_description
1 polymer ?
#
loop_
_entity_poly.entity_id
_entity_poly.type
_entity_poly.pdbx_seq_one_letter_code
_entity_poly.pdbx_strand_id
1 'polypeptide(L)'
;MKLFYVLALLISTVCASPIAEPPEARWTTKYTGRIQIVPTNGHPLGFVYNFTNDVNGVSPNRASDVHVTFNYTHGTPFTMVATNFLKPEPYFQYLGASTGHEGTLIPKSADHNELGFHRQPAITPPYSTPAEWAMGRKYETSIWTLDGQSKKLTAQWVNPDHSKPTTHIVYDKKLNEVLFVGDLATYNRGTPGHHAIEVGLYFVSD
;
A
#
# COMPACT_ATOMS: atom_id res chain seq x y z
N MET A 1 83.23 -5.37 18.47
CA MET A 1 82.20 -4.31 18.47
C MET A 1 81.38 -4.48 17.19
N LYS A 2 80.20 -5.11 17.26
CA LYS A 2 79.34 -5.39 16.10
C LYS A 2 78.16 -4.42 16.09
N LEU A 3 78.07 -3.61 15.03
CA LEU A 3 76.99 -2.66 14.78
C LEU A 3 75.95 -3.36 13.89
N PHE A 4 74.72 -3.52 14.35
CA PHE A 4 73.59 -3.98 13.53
C PHE A 4 72.68 -2.79 13.25
N TYR A 5 72.56 -2.42 11.98
CA TYR A 5 71.54 -1.50 11.48
C TYR A 5 70.24 -2.27 11.22
N VAL A 6 69.15 -1.87 11.86
CA VAL A 6 67.80 -2.37 11.57
C VAL A 6 67.11 -1.35 10.68
N LEU A 7 66.79 -1.76 9.45
CA LEU A 7 66.03 -0.98 8.49
C LEU A 7 64.53 -1.23 8.74
N ALA A 8 63.81 -0.20 9.20
CA ALA A 8 62.36 -0.25 9.38
C ALA A 8 61.66 0.19 8.09
N LEU A 9 60.88 -0.72 7.49
CA LEU A 9 60.06 -0.46 6.31
C LEU A 9 58.69 0.08 6.76
N LEU A 10 58.38 1.33 6.43
CA LEU A 10 57.07 1.94 6.64
C LEU A 10 56.18 1.63 5.43
N ILE A 11 55.11 0.86 5.65
CA ILE A 11 54.06 0.61 4.66
C ILE A 11 52.93 1.61 4.93
N SER A 12 52.72 2.56 4.02
CA SER A 12 51.60 3.49 4.06
C SER A 12 50.38 2.88 3.36
N THR A 13 49.35 2.56 4.14
CA THR A 13 48.06 2.10 3.63
C THR A 13 47.31 3.30 3.05
N VAL A 14 47.15 3.35 1.72
CA VAL A 14 46.33 4.35 1.04
C VAL A 14 44.86 3.96 1.21
N CYS A 15 44.13 4.68 2.07
CA CYS A 15 42.67 4.56 2.15
C CYS A 15 42.05 5.19 0.90
N ALA A 16 41.66 4.37 -0.08
CA ALA A 16 40.81 4.84 -1.17
C ALA A 16 39.41 5.10 -0.59
N SER A 17 39.02 6.37 -0.50
CA SER A 17 37.63 6.73 -0.22
C SER A 17 36.73 6.17 -1.33
N PRO A 18 35.64 5.45 -0.99
CA PRO A 18 34.69 5.00 -2.01
C PRO A 18 34.10 6.24 -2.70
N ILE A 19 34.31 6.32 -4.01
CA ILE A 19 33.68 7.33 -4.86
C ILE A 19 32.17 7.03 -4.78
N ALA A 20 31.40 7.95 -4.18
CA ALA A 20 29.95 7.85 -4.15
C ALA A 20 29.45 7.86 -5.59
N GLU A 21 28.79 6.77 -6.01
CA GLU A 21 28.15 6.72 -7.32
C GLU A 21 27.09 7.84 -7.41
N PRO A 22 26.97 8.49 -8.58
CA PRO A 22 25.94 9.49 -8.78
C PRO A 22 24.56 8.87 -8.51
N PRO A 23 23.64 9.56 -7.83
CA PRO A 23 22.30 9.03 -7.62
C PRO A 23 21.67 8.72 -8.99
N GLU A 24 21.31 7.45 -9.21
CA GLU A 24 20.62 7.05 -10.44
C GLU A 24 19.41 7.96 -10.65
N ALA A 25 19.30 8.53 -11.85
CA ALA A 25 18.15 9.35 -12.23
C ALA A 25 16.88 8.49 -12.14
N ARG A 26 16.07 8.75 -11.12
CA ARG A 26 14.81 8.02 -10.91
C ARG A 26 13.74 8.58 -11.84
N TRP A 27 13.33 7.78 -12.82
CA TRP A 27 12.26 8.16 -13.74
C TRP A 27 10.89 7.98 -13.09
N THR A 28 10.05 9.01 -13.20
CA THR A 28 8.65 8.97 -12.78
C THR A 28 7.78 8.66 -13.99
N THR A 29 6.95 7.63 -13.91
CA THR A 29 6.00 7.24 -14.97
C THR A 29 4.57 7.48 -14.51
N LYS A 30 3.75 8.07 -15.39
CA LYS A 30 2.31 8.23 -15.16
C LYS A 30 1.54 7.01 -15.64
N TYR A 31 0.67 6.50 -14.79
CA TYR A 31 -0.22 5.37 -15.08
C TYR A 31 -1.68 5.83 -15.08
N THR A 32 -2.48 5.24 -15.97
CA THR A 32 -3.94 5.39 -16.03
C THR A 32 -4.57 4.04 -16.36
N GLY A 33 -5.58 3.63 -15.61
CA GLY A 33 -6.18 2.31 -15.79
C GLY A 33 -7.21 1.98 -14.73
N ARG A 34 -7.42 0.68 -14.50
CA ARG A 34 -8.35 0.13 -13.51
C ARG A 34 -7.64 -0.82 -12.55
N ILE A 35 -8.31 -1.16 -11.44
CA ILE A 35 -7.79 -2.09 -10.43
C ILE A 35 -8.56 -3.41 -10.50
N GLN A 36 -7.87 -4.50 -10.81
CA GLN A 36 -8.43 -5.85 -10.85
C GLN A 36 -8.21 -6.57 -9.51
N ILE A 37 -9.22 -7.31 -9.06
CA ILE A 37 -9.18 -8.14 -7.85
C ILE A 37 -8.95 -9.60 -8.27
N VAL A 38 -7.85 -10.18 -7.80
CA VAL A 38 -7.43 -11.54 -8.19
C VAL A 38 -7.14 -12.38 -6.94
N PRO A 39 -7.86 -13.47 -6.67
CA PRO A 39 -7.58 -14.37 -5.55
C PRO A 39 -6.25 -15.11 -5.74
N THR A 40 -5.80 -15.79 -4.68
CA THR A 40 -4.58 -16.60 -4.70
C THR A 40 -4.61 -17.76 -5.72
N ASN A 41 -5.79 -18.18 -6.18
CA ASN A 41 -5.94 -19.16 -7.25
C ASN A 41 -5.68 -18.61 -8.67
N GLY A 42 -5.47 -17.29 -8.80
CA GLY A 42 -5.12 -16.62 -10.06
C GLY A 42 -6.30 -16.28 -10.99
N HIS A 43 -7.53 -16.66 -10.68
CA HIS A 43 -8.70 -16.35 -11.52
C HIS A 43 -9.35 -15.03 -11.10
N PRO A 44 -9.32 -13.96 -11.93
CA PRO A 44 -9.85 -12.66 -11.54
C PRO A 44 -11.33 -12.71 -11.13
N LEU A 45 -11.68 -12.04 -10.04
CA LEU A 45 -13.07 -11.87 -9.61
C LEU A 45 -13.77 -10.76 -10.40
N GLY A 46 -13.01 -9.74 -10.82
CA GLY A 46 -13.51 -8.56 -11.50
C GLY A 46 -12.64 -7.34 -11.19
N PHE A 47 -13.19 -6.15 -11.42
CA PHE A 47 -12.54 -4.89 -11.08
C PHE A 47 -13.13 -4.30 -9.81
N VAL A 48 -12.38 -3.43 -9.15
CA VAL A 48 -12.84 -2.70 -7.97
C VAL A 48 -14.06 -1.85 -8.35
N TYR A 49 -15.11 -1.93 -7.53
CA TYR A 49 -16.37 -1.21 -7.75
C TYR A 49 -16.29 0.25 -7.30
N ASN A 50 -16.65 1.14 -8.21
CA ASN A 50 -16.97 2.54 -7.96
C ASN A 50 -18.50 2.69 -7.84
N PHE A 51 -18.97 3.12 -6.68
CA PHE A 51 -20.38 3.44 -6.44
C PHE A 51 -20.56 4.88 -6.00
N THR A 52 -21.81 5.34 -5.92
CA THR A 52 -22.19 6.77 -5.84
C THR A 52 -21.33 7.61 -4.90
N ASN A 53 -20.97 7.09 -3.73
CA ASN A 53 -20.27 7.82 -2.68
C ASN A 53 -19.02 7.12 -2.14
N ASP A 54 -18.52 6.05 -2.77
CA ASP A 54 -17.28 5.40 -2.34
C ASP A 54 -16.73 4.42 -3.38
N VAL A 55 -15.63 3.76 -3.01
CA VAL A 55 -15.07 2.62 -3.71
C VAL A 55 -15.01 1.43 -2.74
N ASN A 56 -15.47 0.24 -3.14
CA ASN A 56 -15.17 -1.00 -2.42
C ASN A 56 -15.70 -2.25 -3.16
N GLY A 57 -15.04 -3.39 -3.03
CA GLY A 57 -15.56 -4.67 -3.54
C GLY A 57 -15.45 -4.87 -5.04
N VAL A 58 -16.16 -5.88 -5.56
CA VAL A 58 -16.16 -6.25 -6.98
C VAL A 58 -17.29 -5.51 -7.71
N SER A 59 -16.95 -4.90 -8.84
CA SER A 59 -17.85 -4.15 -9.71
C SER A 59 -18.86 -5.07 -10.40
N PRO A 60 -20.16 -4.74 -10.40
CA PRO A 60 -21.17 -5.55 -11.08
C PRO A 60 -21.10 -5.44 -12.60
N ASN A 61 -20.49 -4.38 -13.15
CA ASN A 61 -20.34 -4.17 -14.58
C ASN A 61 -19.21 -3.18 -14.90
N ARG A 62 -18.75 -3.18 -16.16
CA ARG A 62 -17.63 -2.34 -16.60
C ARG A 62 -17.84 -0.83 -16.39
N ALA A 63 -19.08 -0.33 -16.47
CA ALA A 63 -19.35 1.09 -16.32
C ALA A 63 -19.14 1.59 -14.88
N SER A 64 -19.09 0.68 -13.92
CA SER A 64 -18.82 0.96 -12.51
C SER A 64 -17.44 0.49 -12.04
N ASP A 65 -16.53 0.14 -12.94
CA ASP A 65 -15.14 -0.13 -12.55
C ASP A 65 -14.48 1.17 -12.06
N VAL A 66 -13.66 1.13 -11.02
CA VAL A 66 -12.87 2.31 -10.63
C VAL A 66 -11.77 2.57 -11.66
N HIS A 67 -11.69 3.79 -12.16
CA HIS A 67 -10.58 4.27 -12.97
C HIS A 67 -9.63 5.07 -12.08
N VAL A 68 -8.34 4.82 -12.22
CA VAL A 68 -7.30 5.44 -11.40
C VAL A 68 -6.19 6.04 -12.25
N THR A 69 -5.57 7.08 -11.71
CA THR A 69 -4.31 7.63 -12.20
C THR A 69 -3.33 7.82 -11.06
N PHE A 70 -2.03 7.63 -11.34
CA PHE A 70 -0.96 7.88 -10.39
C PHE A 70 0.38 8.10 -11.09
N ASN A 71 1.30 8.76 -10.39
CA ASN A 71 2.70 8.84 -10.77
C ASN A 71 3.50 7.85 -9.92
N TYR A 72 4.33 7.04 -10.55
CA TYR A 72 5.12 6.03 -9.87
C TYR A 72 6.59 6.15 -10.21
N THR A 73 7.39 6.11 -9.15
CA THR A 73 8.84 5.96 -9.19
C THR A 73 9.18 4.60 -8.59
N HIS A 74 10.01 3.81 -9.26
CA HIS A 74 10.27 2.43 -8.86
C HIS A 74 10.74 2.34 -7.40
N GLY A 75 10.10 1.44 -6.63
CA GLY A 75 10.39 1.21 -5.22
C GLY A 75 9.85 2.26 -4.25
N THR A 76 9.15 3.32 -4.70
CA THR A 76 8.61 4.36 -3.80
C THR A 76 7.09 4.24 -3.65
N PRO A 77 6.52 4.50 -2.45
CA PRO A 77 5.09 4.56 -2.29
C PRO A 77 4.46 5.72 -3.06
N PHE A 78 3.22 5.56 -3.49
CA PHE A 78 2.46 6.57 -4.20
C PHE A 78 1.01 6.62 -3.72
N THR A 79 0.32 7.71 -4.06
CA THR A 79 -1.12 7.85 -3.89
C THR A 79 -1.83 7.60 -5.22
N MET A 80 -2.89 6.78 -5.19
CA MET A 80 -3.81 6.61 -6.32
C MET A 80 -4.92 7.65 -6.28
N VAL A 81 -5.23 8.24 -7.44
CA VAL A 81 -6.36 9.16 -7.62
C VAL A 81 -7.40 8.47 -8.48
N ALA A 82 -8.62 8.29 -7.98
CA ALA A 82 -9.71 7.77 -8.79
C ALA A 82 -10.44 8.89 -9.56
N THR A 83 -10.76 8.63 -10.83
CA THR A 83 -11.04 9.67 -11.83
C THR A 83 -12.47 9.67 -12.37
N ASN A 84 -13.28 8.65 -12.07
CA ASN A 84 -14.61 8.45 -12.66
C ASN A 84 -15.77 8.55 -11.64
N PHE A 85 -15.63 9.35 -10.59
CA PHE A 85 -16.75 9.63 -9.68
C PHE A 85 -17.68 10.71 -10.25
N LEU A 86 -19.00 10.45 -10.20
CA LEU A 86 -20.04 11.33 -10.75
C LEU A 86 -20.13 12.69 -10.03
N LYS A 87 -19.63 12.77 -8.79
CA LYS A 87 -19.54 14.00 -8.02
C LYS A 87 -18.10 14.26 -7.60
N PRO A 88 -17.40 15.24 -8.20
CA PRO A 88 -16.27 15.88 -7.55
C PRO A 88 -16.81 16.78 -6.43
N GLU A 89 -17.47 16.20 -5.42
CA GLU A 89 -17.59 16.91 -4.15
C GLU A 89 -16.17 16.99 -3.56
N PRO A 90 -15.74 18.13 -2.98
CA PRO A 90 -14.37 18.60 -3.13
C PRO A 90 -13.26 17.80 -2.43
N TYR A 91 -13.52 16.63 -1.86
CA TYR A 91 -12.67 16.12 -0.79
C TYR A 91 -12.17 14.67 -0.98
N PHE A 92 -12.90 13.74 -1.59
CA PHE A 92 -12.50 12.32 -1.55
C PHE A 92 -12.23 11.70 -2.92
N GLN A 93 -11.00 11.84 -3.41
CA GLN A 93 -10.54 11.23 -4.67
C GLN A 93 -9.35 10.27 -4.51
N TYR A 94 -8.72 10.27 -3.34
CA TYR A 94 -7.54 9.44 -3.09
C TYR A 94 -7.97 8.06 -2.61
N LEU A 95 -7.40 7.01 -3.18
CA LEU A 95 -7.69 5.65 -2.73
C LEU A 95 -6.69 5.24 -1.66
N GLY A 96 -7.18 4.71 -0.55
CA GLY A 96 -6.37 4.40 0.61
C GLY A 96 -7.08 3.52 1.62
N ALA A 97 -6.48 3.40 2.79
CA ALA A 97 -7.05 2.66 3.91
C ALA A 97 -7.58 3.64 4.97
N SER A 98 -8.65 3.28 5.65
CA SER A 98 -9.14 4.02 6.81
C SER A 98 -9.82 3.14 7.85
N THR A 99 -9.91 3.66 9.07
CA THR A 99 -10.66 3.03 10.16
C THR A 99 -11.28 4.06 11.12
N GLY A 100 -12.27 3.63 11.89
CA GLY A 100 -12.84 4.37 13.01
C GLY A 100 -12.23 4.06 14.39
N HIS A 101 -11.23 3.18 14.47
CA HIS A 101 -10.52 2.83 15.70
C HIS A 101 -9.03 3.21 15.60
N GLU A 102 -8.16 2.75 16.53
CA GLU A 102 -6.75 3.18 16.59
C GLU A 102 -5.97 2.87 15.30
N GLY A 103 -6.42 1.90 14.51
CA GLY A 103 -5.81 1.52 13.24
C GLY A 103 -4.53 0.74 13.40
N THR A 104 -4.51 -0.25 14.29
CA THR A 104 -3.41 -1.20 14.40
C THR A 104 -3.73 -2.50 13.69
N LEU A 105 -2.84 -2.94 12.80
CA LEU A 105 -2.89 -4.26 12.17
C LEU A 105 -2.07 -5.32 12.94
N ILE A 106 -1.84 -5.12 14.24
CA ILE A 106 -1.14 -6.10 15.09
C ILE A 106 -2.08 -7.29 15.35
N PRO A 107 -1.67 -8.53 15.03
CA PRO A 107 -2.48 -9.70 15.37
C PRO A 107 -2.81 -9.76 16.86
N LYS A 108 -4.09 -10.01 17.18
CA LYS A 108 -4.63 -10.11 18.55
C LYS A 108 -4.68 -8.78 19.33
N SER A 109 -4.50 -7.63 18.68
CA SER A 109 -4.89 -6.36 19.26
C SER A 109 -6.41 -6.33 19.51
N ALA A 110 -6.88 -5.44 20.39
CA ALA A 110 -8.31 -5.24 20.63
C ALA A 110 -9.02 -4.52 19.45
N ASP A 111 -8.25 -3.97 18.50
CA ASP A 111 -8.68 -3.05 17.46
C ASP A 111 -9.11 -3.73 16.16
N HIS A 112 -9.96 -4.77 16.24
CA HIS A 112 -10.59 -5.47 15.09
C HIS A 112 -9.66 -6.01 13.97
N ASN A 113 -8.37 -5.65 13.98
CA ASN A 113 -7.31 -5.93 13.02
C ASN A 113 -7.74 -5.75 11.55
N GLU A 114 -8.54 -4.72 11.28
CA GLU A 114 -9.05 -4.42 9.95
C GLU A 114 -8.99 -2.93 9.61
N LEU A 115 -8.80 -2.63 8.33
CA LEU A 115 -8.95 -1.30 7.74
C LEU A 115 -9.79 -1.42 6.47
N GLY A 116 -10.70 -0.49 6.26
CA GLY A 116 -11.50 -0.44 5.05
C GLY A 116 -10.73 0.18 3.88
N PHE A 117 -10.93 -0.34 2.68
CA PHE A 117 -10.46 0.30 1.44
C PHE A 117 -11.52 1.29 0.95
N HIS A 118 -11.21 2.59 1.04
CA HIS A 118 -12.15 3.68 0.80
C HIS A 118 -11.49 4.89 0.14
N ARG A 119 -12.32 5.85 -0.28
CA ARG A 119 -11.85 7.20 -0.67
C ARG A 119 -11.46 8.03 0.55
N GLN A 120 -10.40 8.82 0.41
CA GLN A 120 -9.78 9.57 1.51
C GLN A 120 -9.66 11.08 1.21
N PRO A 121 -9.70 11.94 2.26
CA PRO A 121 -9.89 13.39 2.11
C PRO A 121 -8.68 14.13 1.57
N ALA A 122 -7.49 13.57 1.80
CA ALA A 122 -6.23 14.23 1.53
C ALA A 122 -5.13 13.21 1.27
N ILE A 123 -4.03 13.69 0.69
CA ILE A 123 -2.81 12.90 0.52
C ILE A 123 -2.08 12.82 1.87
N THR A 124 -1.69 11.62 2.28
CA THR A 124 -0.76 11.43 3.40
C THR A 124 0.69 11.29 2.91
N PRO A 125 1.71 11.68 3.71
CA PRO A 125 3.10 11.39 3.38
C PRO A 125 3.36 9.89 3.31
N PRO A 126 4.29 9.42 2.45
CA PRO A 126 4.67 8.02 2.42
C PRO A 126 5.34 7.63 3.76
N TYR A 127 5.02 6.43 4.25
CA TYR A 127 5.55 5.87 5.50
C TYR A 127 5.27 6.68 6.78
N SER A 128 4.37 7.65 6.76
CA SER A 128 3.88 8.29 7.99
C SER A 128 2.98 7.32 8.75
N THR A 129 2.74 7.60 10.03
CA THR A 129 1.61 7.03 10.76
C THR A 129 0.28 7.56 10.19
N PRO A 130 -0.88 6.99 10.58
CA PRO A 130 -2.15 7.37 10.01
C PRO A 130 -2.52 8.81 10.36
N ALA A 131 -2.98 9.56 9.35
CA ALA A 131 -3.54 10.88 9.57
C ALA A 131 -4.90 10.76 10.28
N GLU A 132 -5.27 11.79 11.03
CA GLU A 132 -6.59 11.86 11.67
C GLU A 132 -7.56 12.73 10.87
N TRP A 133 -8.81 12.32 10.83
CA TRP A 133 -9.95 13.00 10.22
C TRP A 133 -11.09 13.13 11.25
N ALA A 134 -12.19 13.79 10.86
CA ALA A 134 -13.39 13.98 11.66
C ALA A 134 -13.80 12.73 12.44
N MET A 135 -14.17 12.95 13.71
CA MET A 135 -14.60 11.91 14.65
C MET A 135 -13.50 10.88 14.99
N GLY A 136 -12.22 11.28 14.95
CA GLY A 136 -11.10 10.42 15.34
C GLY A 136 -10.75 9.32 14.34
N ARG A 137 -11.37 9.34 13.14
CA ARG A 137 -11.07 8.39 12.07
C ARG A 137 -9.63 8.52 11.61
N LYS A 138 -8.99 7.38 11.35
CA LYS A 138 -7.61 7.30 10.87
C LYS A 138 -7.58 6.93 9.40
N TYR A 139 -6.67 7.50 8.62
CA TYR A 139 -6.52 7.18 7.20
C TYR A 139 -5.11 7.36 6.66
N GLU A 140 -4.80 6.66 5.57
CA GLU A 140 -3.58 6.81 4.77
C GLU A 140 -3.86 6.59 3.27
N THR A 141 -3.15 7.33 2.42
CA THR A 141 -3.30 7.23 0.94
C THR A 141 -2.02 6.89 0.21
N SER A 142 -0.85 7.26 0.75
CA SER A 142 0.46 6.94 0.15
C SER A 142 0.98 5.58 0.62
N ILE A 143 0.11 4.57 0.58
CA ILE A 143 0.40 3.20 1.04
C ILE A 143 0.78 2.25 -0.10
N TRP A 144 0.66 2.69 -1.35
CA TRP A 144 0.73 1.81 -2.51
C TRP A 144 2.12 1.72 -3.10
N THR A 145 2.55 0.52 -3.44
CA THR A 145 3.69 0.26 -4.31
C THR A 145 3.25 -0.62 -5.48
N LEU A 146 3.98 -0.56 -6.59
CA LEU A 146 3.65 -1.30 -7.81
C LEU A 146 4.84 -2.20 -8.20
N ASP A 147 4.58 -3.48 -8.36
CA ASP A 147 5.51 -4.36 -9.04
C ASP A 147 5.47 -4.07 -10.55
N GLY A 148 6.58 -3.59 -11.11
CA GLY A 148 6.63 -3.13 -12.50
C GLY A 148 6.38 -4.23 -13.54
N GLN A 149 6.59 -5.50 -13.19
CA GLN A 149 6.47 -6.64 -14.09
C GLN A 149 5.08 -7.29 -14.04
N SER A 150 4.66 -7.72 -12.86
CA SER A 150 3.37 -8.37 -12.61
C SER A 150 2.20 -7.40 -12.52
N LYS A 151 2.48 -6.10 -12.36
CA LYS A 151 1.50 -5.05 -12.07
C LYS A 151 0.73 -5.25 -10.77
N LYS A 152 1.23 -6.09 -9.87
CA LYS A 152 0.65 -6.26 -8.53
C LYS A 152 0.83 -4.98 -7.71
N LEU A 153 -0.26 -4.50 -7.13
CA LEU A 153 -0.27 -3.43 -6.15
C LEU A 153 -0.09 -4.03 -4.75
N THR A 154 0.82 -3.45 -3.98
CA THR A 154 1.05 -3.84 -2.58
C THR A 154 0.79 -2.63 -1.69
N ALA A 155 -0.09 -2.80 -0.71
CA ALA A 155 -0.33 -1.81 0.32
C ALA A 155 0.57 -2.05 1.53
N GLN A 156 1.07 -0.99 2.16
CA GLN A 156 1.76 -1.04 3.43
C GLN A 156 1.18 0.01 4.37
N TRP A 157 0.44 -0.45 5.38
CA TRP A 157 -0.01 0.41 6.48
C TRP A 157 1.08 0.58 7.53
N VAL A 158 1.18 1.77 8.12
CA VAL A 158 2.03 2.03 9.28
C VAL A 158 1.13 2.24 10.49
N ASN A 159 1.33 1.46 11.55
CA ASN A 159 0.55 1.62 12.77
C ASN A 159 0.91 2.93 13.50
N PRO A 160 0.07 3.43 14.42
CA PRO A 160 0.38 4.61 15.23
C PRO A 160 1.68 4.52 16.04
N ASP A 161 2.10 3.30 16.41
CA ASP A 161 3.38 3.02 17.10
C ASP A 161 4.59 2.93 16.16
N HIS A 162 4.41 3.32 14.89
CA HIS A 162 5.37 3.22 13.78
C HIS A 162 5.74 1.79 13.33
N SER A 163 5.12 0.75 13.90
CA SER A 163 5.32 -0.61 13.39
C SER A 163 4.72 -0.77 11.99
N LYS A 164 5.33 -1.65 11.20
CA LYS A 164 4.95 -1.94 9.81
C LYS A 164 4.58 -3.41 9.69
N PRO A 165 3.41 -3.83 10.23
CA PRO A 165 2.99 -5.22 10.13
C PRO A 165 2.77 -5.61 8.67
N THR A 166 2.80 -6.91 8.39
CA THR A 166 2.35 -7.44 7.10
C THR A 166 0.90 -7.03 6.90
N THR A 167 0.62 -6.40 5.76
CA THR A 167 -0.73 -6.00 5.36
C THR A 167 -1.26 -6.99 4.34
N HIS A 168 -2.28 -7.77 4.71
CA HIS A 168 -2.99 -8.66 3.79
C HIS A 168 -4.18 -7.92 3.19
N ILE A 169 -4.40 -8.10 1.89
CA ILE A 169 -5.61 -7.60 1.22
C ILE A 169 -6.57 -8.77 1.11
N VAL A 170 -7.80 -8.59 1.60
CA VAL A 170 -8.78 -9.65 1.68
C VAL A 170 -10.10 -9.19 1.07
N TYR A 171 -10.89 -10.14 0.57
CA TYR A 171 -12.20 -9.89 -0.01
C TYR A 171 -13.27 -10.72 0.71
N ASP A 172 -14.27 -10.05 1.27
CA ASP A 172 -15.49 -10.68 1.79
C ASP A 172 -16.58 -10.65 0.73
N LYS A 173 -16.96 -11.83 0.23
CA LYS A 173 -17.97 -11.96 -0.84
C LYS A 173 -19.38 -11.58 -0.37
N LYS A 174 -19.71 -11.78 0.90
CA LYS A 174 -21.07 -11.54 1.42
C LYS A 174 -21.34 -10.05 1.60
N LEU A 175 -20.33 -9.29 2.03
CA LEU A 175 -20.39 -7.84 2.10
C LEU A 175 -20.03 -7.16 0.77
N ASN A 176 -19.36 -7.89 -0.12
CA ASN A 176 -18.71 -7.35 -1.30
C ASN A 176 -17.73 -6.24 -0.92
N GLU A 177 -16.79 -6.55 -0.04
CA GLU A 177 -15.83 -5.58 0.50
C GLU A 177 -14.40 -6.10 0.37
N VAL A 178 -13.49 -5.20 0.00
CA VAL A 178 -12.04 -5.33 0.09
C VAL A 178 -11.59 -4.63 1.38
N LEU A 179 -10.80 -5.34 2.16
CA LEU A 179 -10.30 -4.90 3.46
C LEU A 179 -8.79 -5.15 3.53
N PHE A 180 -8.12 -4.43 4.44
CA PHE A 180 -6.75 -4.72 4.84
C PHE A 180 -6.77 -5.33 6.24
N VAL A 181 -6.07 -6.44 6.43
CA VAL A 181 -6.00 -7.12 7.74
C VAL A 181 -4.55 -7.51 8.05
N GLY A 182 -4.21 -7.61 9.32
CA GLY A 182 -2.90 -8.09 9.77
C GLY A 182 -2.81 -9.62 9.89
N ASP A 183 -3.95 -10.31 10.07
CA ASP A 183 -4.03 -11.78 10.13
C ASP A 183 -5.41 -12.28 9.69
N LEU A 184 -5.50 -12.88 8.50
CA LEU A 184 -6.76 -13.36 7.91
C LEU A 184 -7.45 -14.44 8.76
N ALA A 185 -6.68 -15.33 9.38
CA ALA A 185 -7.25 -16.41 10.20
C ALA A 185 -7.95 -15.85 11.46
N THR A 186 -7.37 -14.83 12.08
CA THR A 186 -7.95 -14.12 13.22
C THR A 186 -9.16 -13.31 12.81
N TYR A 187 -9.09 -12.59 11.68
CA TYR A 187 -10.23 -11.88 11.09
C TYR A 187 -11.44 -12.81 10.93
N ASN A 188 -11.28 -13.90 10.19
CA ASN A 188 -12.37 -14.86 9.91
C ASN A 188 -12.94 -15.56 11.16
N ARG A 189 -12.15 -15.72 12.23
CA ARG A 189 -12.66 -16.24 13.52
C ARG A 189 -13.53 -15.22 14.25
N GLY A 190 -13.22 -13.93 14.11
CA GLY A 190 -13.97 -12.83 14.72
C GLY A 190 -15.29 -12.52 14.01
N THR A 191 -15.43 -12.94 12.74
CA THR A 191 -16.57 -12.63 11.89
C THR A 191 -17.32 -13.89 11.41
N PRO A 192 -17.86 -14.75 12.29
CA PRO A 192 -18.38 -16.09 11.92
C PRO A 192 -19.50 -16.12 10.86
N GLY A 193 -20.13 -14.98 10.55
CA GLY A 193 -21.14 -14.86 9.50
C GLY A 193 -20.60 -14.45 8.11
N HIS A 194 -19.31 -14.17 7.99
CA HIS A 194 -18.65 -13.52 6.86
C HIS A 194 -17.26 -14.15 6.69
N HIS A 195 -16.94 -14.64 5.50
CA HIS A 195 -15.67 -15.33 5.25
C HIS A 195 -14.92 -14.59 4.16
N ALA A 196 -13.82 -13.96 4.55
CA ALA A 196 -12.92 -13.31 3.63
C ALA A 196 -11.88 -14.30 3.10
N ILE A 197 -11.44 -14.07 1.87
CA ILE A 197 -10.33 -14.76 1.23
C ILE A 197 -9.21 -13.76 0.91
N GLU A 198 -7.97 -14.21 0.92
CA GLU A 198 -6.86 -13.35 0.48
C GLU A 198 -6.91 -13.10 -1.03
N VAL A 199 -6.69 -11.86 -1.42
CA VAL A 199 -6.68 -11.40 -2.80
C VAL A 199 -5.48 -10.49 -3.06
N GLY A 200 -5.04 -10.41 -4.31
CA GLY A 200 -4.17 -9.35 -4.80
C GLY A 200 -4.97 -8.30 -5.56
N LEU A 201 -4.48 -7.06 -5.51
CA LEU A 201 -4.91 -6.00 -6.41
C LEU A 201 -3.89 -5.86 -7.53
N TYR A 202 -4.36 -5.76 -8.77
CA TYR A 202 -3.52 -5.66 -9.95
C TYR A 202 -3.91 -4.45 -10.78
N PHE A 203 -2.93 -3.65 -11.17
CA PHE A 203 -3.15 -2.54 -12.08
C PHE A 203 -3.30 -3.08 -13.51
N VAL A 204 -4.38 -2.67 -14.19
CA VAL A 204 -4.62 -2.96 -15.60
C VAL A 204 -4.70 -1.64 -16.34
N SER A 205 -3.78 -1.40 -17.28
CA SER A 205 -3.80 -0.20 -18.11
C SER A 205 -5.10 -0.15 -18.91
N ASP A 206 -5.67 1.06 -19.03
CA ASP A 206 -6.68 1.33 -20.06
C ASP A 206 -6.05 1.36 -21.46
#